data_AF-A0A1X7TJ70-F1
#
_entry.id   AF-A0A1X7TJ70-F1
#
_cell.length_a   1.000
_cell.length_b   1.000
_cell.length_c   1.000
_cell.angle_alpha   90.00
_cell.angle_beta   90.00
_cell.angle_gamma   90.00
#
_symmetry.space_group_name_H-M   'P 1'
#
loop_
_entity.id
_entity.type
_entity.pdbx_description
1 polymer ?
#
loop_
_entity_poly.entity_id
_entity_poly.type
_entity_poly.pdbx_seq_one_letter_code
_entity_poly.pdbx_strand_id
1 'polypeptide(L)'
;MAKMLREKLITYYELILQGKDPSSRRSDFWDEFFLLKANVEFLEGAIMAMSLSNLMQIKANINNLFIQCCRMLQTDDNMIRNINALQTLCVLVQSIYCKHSSSDSSIEVVDILIGVDAADCQMRNLIECLCKFLSEEYPVSVKNLCLKFILIILTSIDNISQNVMLEYFMLNSIFEALVSTFFHPDAREHHGYDAAVALALLVNYRKHEVFM
;
A
#
# COMPACT_ATOMS: atom_id res chain seq x y z
N MET A 1 36.77 13.08 -0.57
CA MET A 1 36.05 14.08 -1.38
C MET A 1 35.11 13.33 -2.32
N ALA A 2 33.91 13.03 -1.84
CA ALA A 2 32.76 12.53 -2.58
C ALA A 2 31.62 12.47 -1.54
N LYS A 3 31.00 13.61 -1.27
CA LYS A 3 29.69 13.61 -0.62
C LYS A 3 28.78 13.01 -1.68
N MET A 4 28.69 11.69 -1.68
CA MET A 4 27.91 10.85 -2.57
C MET A 4 26.60 11.60 -2.85
N LEU A 5 26.30 11.87 -4.13
CA LEU A 5 25.14 12.67 -4.53
C LEU A 5 23.91 12.05 -3.88
N ARG A 6 23.43 12.66 -2.80
CA ARG A 6 22.37 12.07 -2.00
C ARG A 6 21.09 12.17 -2.80
N GLU A 7 20.45 11.04 -3.04
CA GLU A 7 19.18 11.01 -3.75
C GLU A 7 18.17 11.91 -3.04
N LYS A 8 17.52 12.79 -3.81
CA LYS A 8 16.58 13.79 -3.28
C LYS A 8 15.42 13.13 -2.53
N LEU A 9 14.94 11.99 -3.03
CA LEU A 9 13.86 11.23 -2.40
C LEU A 9 14.25 10.71 -1.02
N ILE A 10 15.48 10.24 -0.83
CA ILE A 10 15.97 9.82 0.50
C ILE A 10 15.85 10.96 1.50
N THR A 11 16.21 12.19 1.09
CA THR A 11 16.08 13.36 1.96
C THR A 11 14.61 13.65 2.32
N TYR A 12 13.68 13.43 1.39
CA TYR A 12 12.25 13.58 1.65
C TYR A 12 11.72 12.53 2.62
N TYR A 13 12.05 11.26 2.43
CA TYR A 13 11.69 10.21 3.39
C TYR A 13 12.22 10.51 4.78
N GLU A 14 13.47 10.94 4.93
CA GLU A 14 14.01 11.30 6.24
C GLU A 14 13.28 12.45 6.92
N LEU A 15 12.88 13.48 6.18
CA LEU A 15 12.11 14.57 6.75
C LEU A 15 10.77 14.06 7.29
N ILE A 16 10.07 13.24 6.52
CA ILE A 16 8.80 12.61 6.92
C ILE A 16 9.01 11.72 8.16
N LEU A 17 10.03 10.87 8.16
CA LEU A 17 10.35 9.94 9.26
C LEU A 17 10.95 10.63 10.49
N GLN A 18 11.33 11.90 10.39
CA GLN A 18 11.69 12.76 11.53
C GLN A 18 10.48 13.53 12.09
N GLY A 19 9.27 13.24 11.63
CA GLY A 19 8.05 13.93 12.05
C GLY A 19 7.85 15.31 11.43
N LYS A 20 8.66 15.70 10.44
CA LYS A 20 8.52 17.00 9.75
C LYS A 20 7.52 16.90 8.61
N ASP A 21 6.85 18.00 8.33
CA ASP A 21 5.99 18.16 7.16
C ASP A 21 6.67 19.01 6.09
N PRO A 22 7.34 18.40 5.09
CA PRO A 22 7.98 19.13 4.00
C PRO A 22 6.97 19.78 3.03
N SER A 23 5.70 19.36 3.04
CA SER A 23 4.66 19.89 2.17
C SER A 23 4.07 21.23 2.65
N SER A 24 4.17 21.52 3.94
CA SER A 24 3.72 22.79 4.55
C SER A 24 4.25 24.07 3.88
N ARG A 25 5.43 23.98 3.24
CA ARG A 25 6.11 25.12 2.59
C ARG A 25 5.97 25.13 1.07
N ARG A 26 5.42 24.06 0.48
CA ARG A 26 5.44 23.80 -0.96
C ARG A 26 4.22 22.99 -1.39
N SER A 27 3.31 23.64 -2.10
CA SER A 27 2.09 22.99 -2.61
C SER A 27 2.34 21.90 -3.66
N ASP A 28 3.47 21.98 -4.36
CA ASP A 28 3.92 21.03 -5.39
C ASP A 28 4.77 19.87 -4.83
N PHE A 29 4.91 19.78 -3.50
CA PHE A 29 5.82 18.82 -2.90
C PHE A 29 5.51 17.38 -3.28
N TRP A 30 4.24 16.96 -3.17
CA TRP A 30 3.83 15.57 -3.44
C TRP A 30 3.94 15.23 -4.93
N ASP A 31 3.62 16.18 -5.79
CA ASP A 31 3.78 16.08 -7.24
C ASP A 31 5.24 15.82 -7.62
N GLU A 32 6.19 16.50 -6.96
CA GLU A 32 7.61 16.25 -7.14
C GLU A 32 8.05 14.93 -6.49
N PHE A 33 7.58 14.66 -5.27
CA PHE A 33 7.93 13.47 -4.51
C PHE A 33 7.63 12.20 -5.31
N PHE A 34 6.44 12.08 -5.88
CA PHE A 34 6.02 10.91 -6.64
C PHE A 34 6.59 10.87 -8.07
N LEU A 35 7.20 11.95 -8.58
CA LEU A 35 7.99 11.87 -9.82
C LEU A 35 9.32 11.14 -9.62
N LEU A 36 9.84 11.14 -8.39
CA LEU A 36 11.10 10.46 -8.06
C LEU A 36 10.85 8.96 -7.87
N LYS A 37 11.75 8.13 -8.42
CA LYS A 37 11.67 6.67 -8.30
C LYS A 37 11.64 6.26 -6.83
N ALA A 38 10.61 5.51 -6.41
CA ALA A 38 10.50 5.05 -5.03
C ALA A 38 11.75 4.25 -4.60
N ASN A 39 12.34 4.65 -3.47
CA ASN A 39 13.49 3.95 -2.89
C ASN A 39 13.02 3.00 -1.79
N VAL A 40 12.56 1.82 -2.24
CA VAL A 40 11.98 0.76 -1.40
C VAL A 40 12.95 0.31 -0.31
N GLU A 41 14.20 0.03 -0.68
CA GLU A 41 15.23 -0.46 0.25
C GLU A 41 15.50 0.54 1.39
N PHE A 42 15.61 1.83 1.07
CA PHE A 42 15.81 2.86 2.08
C PHE A 42 14.59 2.98 3.02
N LEU A 43 13.37 3.07 2.46
CA LEU A 43 12.17 3.26 3.26
C LEU A 43 11.91 2.07 4.18
N GLU A 44 12.04 0.85 3.67
CA GLU A 44 11.94 -0.38 4.46
C GLU A 44 12.98 -0.39 5.59
N GLY A 45 14.25 -0.21 5.26
CA GLY A 45 15.34 -0.22 6.24
C GLY A 45 15.17 0.86 7.32
N ALA A 46 14.71 2.05 6.93
CA ALA A 46 14.46 3.14 7.86
C ALA A 46 13.29 2.83 8.81
N ILE A 47 12.16 2.31 8.31
CA ILE A 47 11.03 1.91 9.15
C ILE A 47 11.46 0.78 10.08
N MET A 48 12.11 -0.26 9.57
CA MET A 48 12.51 -1.42 10.36
C MET A 48 13.50 -1.06 11.47
N ALA A 49 14.37 -0.07 11.26
CA ALA A 49 15.31 0.44 12.26
C ALA A 49 14.65 1.27 13.40
N MET A 50 13.44 1.80 13.22
CA MET A 50 12.75 2.58 14.25
C MET A 50 12.15 1.67 15.34
N SER A 51 12.11 2.13 16.59
CA SER A 51 11.31 1.47 17.61
C SER A 51 9.81 1.73 17.38
N LEU A 52 8.94 0.86 17.91
CA LEU A 52 7.49 1.07 17.89
C LEU A 52 7.10 2.41 18.54
N SER A 53 7.75 2.80 19.64
CA SER A 53 7.50 4.09 20.30
C SER A 53 7.79 5.28 19.39
N ASN A 54 8.88 5.23 18.62
CA ASN A 54 9.25 6.32 17.72
C ASN A 54 8.31 6.36 16.51
N LEU A 55 7.90 5.20 16.01
CA LEU A 55 6.92 5.08 14.94
C LEU A 55 5.57 5.70 15.35
N MET A 56 5.12 5.45 16.58
CA MET A 56 3.90 6.05 17.13
C MET A 56 4.01 7.59 17.25
N GLN A 57 5.20 8.13 17.54
CA GLN A 57 5.39 9.59 17.60
C GLN A 57 5.29 10.26 16.22
N ILE A 58 5.64 9.56 15.15
CA ILE A 58 5.55 10.06 13.77
C ILE A 58 4.31 9.56 13.03
N LYS A 59 3.34 8.97 13.74
CA LYS A 59 2.14 8.35 13.17
C LYS A 59 1.43 9.25 12.16
N ALA A 60 1.22 10.52 12.51
CA ALA A 60 0.55 11.48 11.63
C ALA A 60 1.26 11.66 10.28
N ASN A 61 2.60 11.59 10.27
CA ASN A 61 3.40 11.68 9.05
C ASN A 61 3.28 10.41 8.20
N ILE A 62 3.20 9.23 8.83
CA ILE A 62 2.94 7.96 8.16
C ILE A 62 1.53 7.95 7.56
N ASN A 63 0.51 8.34 8.34
CA ASN A 63 -0.86 8.50 7.87
C ASN A 63 -0.92 9.43 6.65
N ASN A 64 -0.27 10.59 6.72
CA ASN A 64 -0.24 11.53 5.60
C ASN A 64 0.46 10.92 4.38
N LEU A 65 1.60 10.24 4.54
CA LEU A 65 2.26 9.57 3.41
C LEU A 65 1.36 8.55 2.72
N PHE A 66 0.64 7.73 3.50
CA PHE A 66 -0.34 6.77 2.97
C PHE A 66 -1.47 7.48 2.21
N ILE A 67 -2.08 8.51 2.82
CA ILE A 67 -3.17 9.29 2.21
C ILE A 67 -2.72 9.95 0.90
N GLN A 68 -1.50 10.49 0.84
CA GLN A 68 -1.01 11.13 -0.38
C GLN A 68 -0.70 10.11 -1.48
N CYS A 69 -0.28 8.89 -1.12
CA CYS A 69 -0.21 7.80 -2.09
C CYS A 69 -1.61 7.49 -2.65
N CYS A 70 -2.62 7.31 -1.80
CA CYS A 70 -4.00 7.06 -2.24
C CYS A 70 -4.53 8.17 -3.14
N ARG A 71 -4.31 9.43 -2.75
CA ARG A 71 -4.69 10.60 -3.55
C ARG A 71 -4.03 10.58 -4.92
N MET A 72 -2.74 10.25 -4.99
CA MET A 72 -2.01 10.19 -6.25
C MET A 72 -2.67 9.19 -7.21
N LEU A 73 -3.02 7.99 -6.72
CA LEU A 73 -3.70 6.96 -7.50
C LEU A 73 -5.10 7.38 -7.97
N GLN A 74 -5.80 8.21 -7.20
CA GLN A 74 -7.16 8.66 -7.51
C GLN A 74 -7.20 9.80 -8.54
N THR A 75 -6.26 10.74 -8.44
CA THR A 75 -6.39 12.03 -9.15
C THR A 75 -5.37 12.27 -10.25
N ASP A 76 -4.29 11.48 -10.33
CA ASP A 76 -3.21 11.73 -11.26
C ASP A 76 -3.19 10.70 -12.41
N ASP A 77 -3.18 11.21 -13.64
CA ASP A 77 -3.09 10.40 -14.86
C ASP A 77 -1.64 10.02 -15.21
N ASN A 78 -0.65 10.54 -14.47
CA ASN A 78 0.75 10.25 -14.68
C ASN A 78 1.12 8.88 -14.09
N MET A 79 1.31 7.90 -14.99
CA MET A 79 1.66 6.53 -14.62
C MET A 79 2.97 6.40 -13.83
N ILE A 80 3.94 7.30 -14.01
CA ILE A 80 5.19 7.26 -13.21
C ILE A 80 4.87 7.55 -11.74
N ARG A 81 4.04 8.57 -11.48
CA ARG A 81 3.60 8.91 -10.12
C ARG A 81 2.79 7.80 -9.50
N ASN A 82 1.87 7.21 -10.27
CA ASN A 82 1.06 6.08 -9.79
C ASN A 82 1.92 4.85 -9.44
N ILE A 83 2.91 4.53 -10.27
CA ILE A 83 3.87 3.45 -10.00
C ILE A 83 4.66 3.72 -8.72
N ASN A 84 5.21 4.92 -8.56
CA ASN A 84 5.99 5.27 -7.37
C ASN A 84 5.13 5.33 -6.10
N ALA A 85 3.87 5.78 -6.21
CA ALA A 85 2.90 5.76 -5.12
C ALA A 85 2.53 4.33 -4.71
N LEU A 86 2.23 3.44 -5.66
CA LEU A 86 1.99 2.02 -5.37
C LEU A 86 3.20 1.32 -4.74
N GLN A 87 4.41 1.60 -5.24
CA GLN A 87 5.64 1.06 -4.66
C GLN A 87 5.85 1.55 -3.22
N THR A 88 5.58 2.84 -2.97
CA THR A 88 5.64 3.42 -1.62
C THR A 88 4.59 2.80 -0.69
N LEU A 89 3.36 2.59 -1.17
CA LEU A 89 2.32 1.88 -0.41
C LEU A 89 2.71 0.44 -0.09
N CYS A 90 3.24 -0.31 -1.06
CA CYS A 90 3.68 -1.69 -0.85
C CYS A 90 4.69 -1.78 0.29
N VAL A 91 5.76 -0.98 0.23
CA VAL A 91 6.80 -1.04 1.25
C VAL A 91 6.31 -0.51 2.60
N LEU A 92 5.50 0.54 2.60
CA LEU A 92 4.97 1.12 3.84
C LEU A 92 4.10 0.10 4.57
N VAL A 93 3.13 -0.50 3.88
CA VAL A 93 2.24 -1.51 4.46
C VAL A 93 3.03 -2.73 4.91
N GLN A 94 3.90 -3.27 4.05
CA GLN A 94 4.71 -4.44 4.36
C GLN A 94 5.58 -4.22 5.60
N SER A 95 6.34 -3.12 5.67
CA SER A 95 7.24 -2.86 6.79
C SER A 95 6.51 -2.68 8.12
N ILE A 96 5.33 -2.06 8.12
CA ILE A 96 4.55 -1.84 9.35
C ILE A 96 3.95 -3.16 9.85
N TYR A 97 3.39 -3.98 8.96
CA TYR A 97 2.95 -5.33 9.33
C TYR A 97 4.11 -6.19 9.85
N CYS A 98 5.26 -6.19 9.18
CA CYS A 98 6.44 -6.92 9.65
C CYS A 98 6.92 -6.46 11.03
N LYS A 99 6.77 -5.17 11.36
CA LYS A 99 7.14 -4.65 12.68
C LYS A 99 6.11 -4.99 13.77
N HIS A 100 4.85 -5.22 13.40
CA HIS A 100 3.75 -5.59 14.29
C HIS A 100 3.41 -7.08 14.27
N SER A 101 4.22 -7.93 13.62
CA SER A 101 3.95 -9.37 13.49
C SER A 101 3.91 -10.12 14.83
N SER A 102 4.35 -9.49 15.92
CA SER A 102 4.26 -10.02 17.29
C SER A 102 3.06 -9.53 18.11
N SER A 103 2.25 -8.61 17.58
CA SER A 103 1.06 -8.08 18.26
C SER A 103 -0.22 -8.57 17.59
N ASP A 104 -1.13 -9.15 18.37
CA ASP A 104 -2.40 -9.71 17.88
C ASP A 104 -3.42 -8.65 17.39
N SER A 105 -3.04 -7.36 17.35
CA SER A 105 -3.96 -6.25 17.03
C SER A 105 -3.64 -5.63 15.67
N SER A 106 -4.32 -6.09 14.62
CA SER A 106 -4.29 -5.47 13.29
C SER A 106 -4.88 -4.05 13.27
N ILE A 107 -5.64 -3.67 14.30
CA ILE A 107 -6.18 -2.32 14.50
C ILE A 107 -5.05 -1.29 14.69
N GLU A 108 -3.99 -1.65 15.43
CA GLU A 108 -2.86 -0.74 15.64
C GLU A 108 -2.10 -0.48 14.33
N VAL A 109 -1.98 -1.50 13.47
CA VAL A 109 -1.41 -1.36 12.13
C VAL A 109 -2.25 -0.40 11.28
N VAL A 110 -3.59 -0.54 11.31
CA VAL A 110 -4.50 0.39 10.62
C VAL A 110 -4.37 1.81 11.16
N ASP A 111 -4.29 1.97 12.48
CA ASP A 111 -4.11 3.27 13.11
C ASP A 111 -2.77 3.93 12.68
N ILE A 112 -1.69 3.15 12.63
CA ILE A 112 -0.38 3.64 12.21
C ILE A 112 -0.33 4.01 10.73
N LEU A 113 -0.95 3.19 9.87
CA LEU A 113 -0.89 3.39 8.42
C LEU A 113 -1.84 4.47 7.94
N ILE A 114 -3.06 4.52 8.47
CA ILE A 114 -4.16 5.33 7.91
C ILE A 114 -4.78 6.25 8.97
N GLY A 115 -4.85 5.78 10.21
CA GLY A 115 -5.63 6.39 11.28
C GLY A 115 -7.05 5.83 11.28
N VAL A 116 -7.52 5.37 12.43
CA VAL A 116 -8.81 4.65 12.54
C VAL A 116 -9.98 5.48 12.01
N ASP A 117 -10.00 6.79 12.29
CA ASP A 117 -11.09 7.68 11.86
C ASP A 117 -11.19 7.84 10.33
N ALA A 118 -10.06 7.70 9.62
CA ALA A 118 -9.99 7.87 8.17
C ALA A 118 -10.04 6.54 7.40
N ALA A 119 -9.86 5.40 8.09
CA ALA A 119 -9.65 4.09 7.49
C ALA A 119 -10.75 3.70 6.51
N ASP A 120 -12.02 3.80 6.91
CA ASP A 120 -13.16 3.39 6.09
C ASP A 120 -13.23 4.12 4.74
N CYS A 121 -13.01 5.44 4.76
CA CYS A 121 -13.07 6.28 3.57
C CYS A 121 -11.84 6.04 2.68
N GLN A 122 -10.64 6.05 3.26
CA GLN A 122 -9.40 5.90 2.51
C GLN A 122 -9.26 4.51 1.88
N MET A 123 -9.61 3.45 2.61
CA MET A 123 -9.54 2.08 2.10
C MET A 123 -10.56 1.83 1.00
N ARG A 124 -11.79 2.33 1.12
CA ARG A 124 -12.80 2.24 0.06
C ARG A 124 -12.29 2.86 -1.24
N ASN A 125 -11.83 4.11 -1.18
CA ASN A 125 -11.35 4.81 -2.37
C ASN A 125 -10.10 4.15 -2.97
N LEU A 126 -9.20 3.64 -2.12
CA LEU A 126 -8.03 2.88 -2.57
C LEU A 126 -8.46 1.61 -3.32
N ILE A 127 -9.38 0.83 -2.76
CA ILE A 127 -9.83 -0.42 -3.38
C ILE A 127 -10.57 -0.14 -4.69
N GLU A 128 -11.39 0.91 -4.76
CA GLU A 128 -12.01 1.34 -6.02
C GLU A 128 -10.96 1.63 -7.11
N CYS A 129 -9.87 2.31 -6.75
CA CYS A 129 -8.75 2.55 -7.67
C CYS A 129 -8.05 1.25 -8.10
N LEU A 130 -7.81 0.32 -7.16
CA LEU A 130 -7.22 -0.98 -7.49
C LEU A 130 -8.12 -1.78 -8.43
N CYS A 131 -9.43 -1.81 -8.18
CA CYS A 131 -10.41 -2.45 -9.06
C CYS A 131 -10.37 -1.85 -10.46
N LYS A 132 -10.33 -0.52 -10.57
CA LYS A 132 -10.20 0.20 -11.83
C LYS A 132 -8.92 -0.20 -12.58
N PHE A 133 -7.77 -0.14 -11.90
CA PHE A 133 -6.48 -0.48 -12.50
C PHE A 133 -6.43 -1.92 -13.02
N LEU A 134 -7.03 -2.87 -12.30
CA LEU A 134 -7.08 -4.27 -12.73
C LEU A 134 -8.03 -4.49 -13.91
N SER A 135 -9.20 -3.86 -13.89
CA SER A 135 -10.30 -4.15 -14.83
C SER A 135 -10.21 -3.38 -16.15
N GLU A 136 -9.59 -2.20 -16.15
CA GLU A 136 -9.47 -1.34 -17.34
C GLU A 136 -8.11 -1.48 -18.05
N GLU A 137 -7.92 -0.74 -19.14
CA GLU A 137 -6.66 -0.72 -19.90
C GLU A 137 -5.60 0.16 -19.21
N TYR A 138 -4.83 -0.46 -18.32
CA TYR A 138 -3.66 0.14 -17.68
C TYR A 138 -2.38 -0.64 -17.99
N PRO A 139 -1.20 0.00 -17.90
CA PRO A 139 0.07 -0.68 -18.14
C PRO A 139 0.25 -1.92 -17.25
N VAL A 140 0.84 -2.98 -17.82
CA VAL A 140 1.15 -4.25 -17.12
C VAL A 140 1.87 -3.99 -15.79
N SER A 141 2.78 -3.03 -15.74
CA SER A 141 3.52 -2.67 -14.53
C SER A 141 2.64 -2.14 -13.39
N VAL A 142 1.58 -1.38 -13.72
CA VAL A 142 0.62 -0.87 -12.73
C VAL A 142 -0.21 -2.03 -12.19
N LYS A 143 -0.76 -2.87 -13.07
CA LYS A 143 -1.54 -4.05 -12.68
C LYS A 143 -0.74 -5.02 -11.80
N ASN A 144 0.53 -5.27 -12.14
CA ASN A 144 1.43 -6.09 -11.32
C ASN A 144 1.66 -5.49 -9.94
N LEU A 145 1.82 -4.16 -9.84
CA LEU A 145 1.96 -3.51 -8.55
C LEU A 145 0.66 -3.51 -7.73
N CYS A 146 -0.50 -3.40 -8.38
CA CYS A 146 -1.78 -3.59 -7.72
C CYS A 146 -1.89 -4.99 -7.13
N LEU A 147 -1.64 -6.04 -7.93
CA LEU A 147 -1.67 -7.42 -7.45
C LEU A 147 -0.67 -7.66 -6.33
N LYS A 148 0.55 -7.13 -6.45
CA LYS A 148 1.55 -7.18 -5.38
C LYS A 148 1.04 -6.54 -4.09
N PHE A 149 0.43 -5.36 -4.17
CA PHE A 149 -0.12 -4.68 -3.00
C PHE A 149 -1.24 -5.50 -2.34
N ILE A 150 -2.15 -6.05 -3.15
CA ILE A 150 -3.24 -6.91 -2.69
C ILE A 150 -2.68 -8.14 -1.97
N LEU A 151 -1.68 -8.80 -2.56
CA LEU A 151 -1.01 -9.96 -1.97
C LEU A 151 -0.31 -9.60 -0.66
N ILE A 152 0.37 -8.45 -0.57
CA ILE A 152 0.99 -7.98 0.66
C ILE A 152 -0.04 -7.91 1.80
N ILE A 153 -1.24 -7.37 1.55
CA ILE A 153 -2.29 -7.32 2.57
C ILE A 153 -2.82 -8.73 2.89
N LEU A 154 -3.03 -9.57 1.88
CA LEU A 154 -3.54 -10.94 2.09
C LEU A 154 -2.59 -11.84 2.88
N THR A 155 -1.28 -11.62 2.75
CA THR A 155 -0.25 -12.47 3.38
C THR A 155 0.40 -11.81 4.59
N SER A 156 -0.06 -10.65 5.03
CA SER A 156 0.62 -9.90 6.11
C SER A 156 0.41 -10.47 7.51
N ILE A 157 -0.61 -11.32 7.70
CA ILE A 157 -0.95 -11.98 8.96
C ILE A 157 -1.22 -13.46 8.67
N ASP A 158 -0.75 -14.35 9.54
CA ASP A 158 -0.94 -15.81 9.42
C ASP A 158 -2.43 -16.20 9.42
N ASN A 159 -3.19 -15.59 10.33
CA ASN A 159 -4.65 -15.72 10.36
C ASN A 159 -5.32 -14.58 9.59
N ILE A 160 -5.63 -14.85 8.33
CA ILE A 160 -6.30 -13.94 7.39
C ILE A 160 -7.60 -13.35 8.01
N SER A 161 -8.34 -14.11 8.83
CA SER A 161 -9.58 -13.63 9.47
C SER A 161 -9.36 -12.52 10.50
N GLN A 162 -8.15 -12.37 11.05
CA GLN A 162 -7.81 -11.32 12.02
C GLN A 162 -7.30 -10.04 11.35
N ASN A 163 -7.14 -10.03 10.03
CA ASN A 163 -6.67 -8.86 9.31
C ASN A 163 -7.84 -7.89 9.04
N VAL A 164 -7.94 -6.83 9.86
CA VAL A 164 -8.97 -5.79 9.72
C VAL A 164 -8.91 -5.11 8.35
N MET A 165 -7.73 -4.99 7.73
CA MET A 165 -7.66 -4.40 6.39
C MET A 165 -8.39 -5.24 5.33
N LEU A 166 -8.50 -6.55 5.52
CA LEU A 166 -9.20 -7.43 4.59
C LEU A 166 -10.73 -7.29 4.66
N GLU A 167 -11.27 -6.80 5.78
CA GLU A 167 -12.70 -6.49 5.85
C GLU A 167 -13.09 -5.48 4.78
N TYR A 168 -12.23 -4.47 4.53
CA TYR A 168 -12.44 -3.51 3.45
C TYR A 168 -12.41 -4.15 2.06
N PHE A 169 -11.57 -5.17 1.85
CA PHE A 169 -11.51 -5.89 0.56
C PHE A 169 -12.81 -6.64 0.29
N MET A 170 -13.37 -7.30 1.30
CA MET A 170 -14.60 -8.09 1.16
C MET A 170 -15.85 -7.25 0.94
N LEU A 171 -15.84 -5.97 1.32
CA LEU A 171 -16.94 -5.03 1.12
C LEU A 171 -16.99 -4.45 -0.30
N ASN A 172 -15.96 -4.64 -1.11
CA ASN A 172 -15.79 -4.01 -2.42
C ASN A 172 -15.61 -5.05 -3.54
N SER A 173 -15.80 -4.63 -4.79
CA SER A 173 -15.78 -5.52 -5.99
C SER A 173 -14.38 -6.00 -6.43
N ILE A 174 -13.47 -6.22 -5.47
CA ILE A 174 -12.10 -6.66 -5.75
C ILE A 174 -12.07 -8.09 -6.30
N PHE A 175 -13.02 -8.93 -5.88
CA PHE A 175 -13.14 -10.29 -6.39
C PHE A 175 -13.42 -10.30 -7.89
N GLU A 176 -14.41 -9.52 -8.34
CA GLU A 176 -14.76 -9.39 -9.76
C GLU A 176 -13.60 -8.80 -10.56
N ALA A 177 -12.90 -7.80 -10.03
CA ALA A 177 -11.72 -7.21 -10.65
C ALA A 177 -10.59 -8.24 -10.85
N LEU A 178 -10.32 -9.08 -9.85
CA LEU A 178 -9.35 -10.17 -9.97
C LEU A 178 -9.78 -11.22 -11.00
N VAL A 179 -11.06 -11.60 -11.03
CA VAL A 179 -11.59 -12.56 -12.02
C VAL A 179 -11.47 -12.00 -13.44
N SER A 180 -11.66 -10.69 -13.63
CA SER A 180 -11.56 -10.04 -14.94
C SER A 180 -10.19 -10.23 -15.61
N THR A 181 -9.12 -10.39 -14.82
CA THR A 181 -7.75 -10.59 -15.33
C THR A 181 -7.60 -11.87 -16.15
N PHE A 182 -8.52 -12.83 -16.02
CA PHE A 182 -8.48 -14.11 -16.73
C PHE A 182 -9.19 -14.10 -18.09
N PHE A 183 -10.00 -13.07 -18.38
CA PHE A 183 -10.84 -13.01 -19.59
C PHE A 183 -10.03 -12.78 -20.87
N HIS A 184 -8.89 -12.10 -20.78
CA HIS A 184 -8.02 -11.83 -21.91
C HIS A 184 -6.74 -12.69 -21.85
N PRO A 185 -6.31 -13.35 -22.95
CA PRO A 185 -5.10 -14.16 -22.97
C PRO A 185 -3.85 -13.41 -22.49
N ASP A 186 -3.65 -12.18 -22.96
CA ASP A 186 -2.48 -11.38 -22.60
C ASP A 186 -2.48 -11.00 -21.12
N ALA A 187 -3.63 -10.57 -20.58
CA ALA A 187 -3.77 -10.26 -19.17
C ALA A 187 -3.53 -11.51 -18.30
N ARG A 188 -4.04 -12.67 -18.73
CA ARG A 188 -3.85 -13.94 -18.03
C ARG A 188 -2.39 -14.39 -18.03
N GLU A 189 -1.66 -14.18 -19.12
CA GLU A 189 -0.22 -14.47 -19.20
C GLU A 189 0.58 -13.65 -18.19
N HIS A 190 0.29 -12.35 -18.08
CA HIS A 190 1.07 -11.44 -17.23
C HIS A 190 0.63 -11.44 -15.76
N HIS A 191 -0.66 -11.69 -15.49
CA HIS A 191 -1.28 -11.42 -14.18
C HIS A 191 -1.96 -12.65 -13.55
N GLY A 192 -2.23 -13.69 -14.35
CA GLY A 192 -3.11 -14.78 -13.95
C GLY A 192 -2.61 -15.58 -12.75
N TYR A 193 -1.29 -15.71 -12.58
CA TYR A 193 -0.71 -16.39 -11.42
C TYR A 193 -1.02 -15.63 -10.12
N ASP A 194 -0.63 -14.36 -10.04
CA ASP A 194 -0.82 -13.54 -8.83
C ASP A 194 -2.32 -13.35 -8.53
N ALA A 195 -3.14 -13.16 -9.57
CA ALA A 195 -4.60 -13.06 -9.42
C ALA A 195 -5.21 -14.36 -8.88
N ALA A 196 -4.71 -15.53 -9.32
CA ALA A 196 -5.18 -16.83 -8.82
C ALA A 196 -4.80 -17.05 -7.35
N VAL A 197 -3.57 -16.68 -6.97
CA VAL A 197 -3.13 -16.73 -5.57
C VAL A 197 -3.98 -15.81 -4.71
N ALA A 198 -4.20 -14.56 -5.15
CA ALA A 198 -5.04 -13.61 -4.41
C ALA A 198 -6.48 -14.12 -4.23
N LEU A 199 -7.10 -14.66 -5.29
CA LEU A 199 -8.43 -15.27 -5.21
C LEU A 199 -8.46 -16.47 -4.26
N ALA A 200 -7.45 -17.35 -4.32
CA ALA A 200 -7.37 -18.50 -3.43
C ALA A 200 -7.27 -18.08 -1.96
N LEU A 201 -6.49 -17.05 -1.64
CA LEU A 201 -6.38 -16.52 -0.28
C LEU A 201 -7.68 -15.84 0.17
N LEU A 202 -8.30 -15.02 -0.68
CA LEU A 202 -9.57 -14.35 -0.39
C LEU A 202 -10.70 -15.34 -0.10
N VAL A 203 -10.82 -16.42 -0.88
CA VAL A 203 -11.87 -17.45 -0.66
C VAL A 203 -11.65 -18.22 0.65
N ASN A 204 -10.44 -18.24 1.20
CA ASN A 204 -10.18 -18.84 2.52
C ASN A 204 -10.52 -17.91 3.69
N TYR A 205 -10.79 -16.62 3.44
CA TYR A 205 -11.29 -15.70 4.46
C TYR A 205 -12.62 -16.22 5.05
N ARG A 206 -12.69 -16.33 6.39
CA ARG A 206 -13.86 -16.83 7.17
C ARG A 206 -14.37 -18.24 6.85
N LYS A 207 -13.63 -19.07 6.11
CA LYS A 207 -14.01 -20.47 5.84
C LYS A 207 -14.25 -21.31 7.10
N HIS A 208 -13.73 -20.88 8.24
CA HIS A 208 -13.85 -21.56 9.54
C HIS A 208 -14.87 -20.94 10.52
N GLU A 209 -15.51 -19.81 10.19
CA GLU A 209 -16.51 -19.19 11.09
C GLU A 209 -17.91 -19.81 10.98
N VAL A 210 -18.18 -20.61 9.95
CA VAL A 210 -19.50 -21.22 9.71
C VAL A 210 -19.73 -22.49 10.57
N PHE A 211 -18.75 -22.91 11.37
CA PHE A 211 -18.82 -24.13 12.19
C PHE A 211 -18.66 -23.92 13.69
N MET A 212 -19.10 -22.77 14.23
CA MET A 212 -19.23 -22.59 15.67
C MET A 212 -20.64 -22.16 16.07
#